data_AF-A0A842WB67-F1
#
_entry.id   AF-A0A842WB67-F1
#
_cell.length_a   1.000
_cell.length_b   1.000
_cell.length_c   1.000
_cell.angle_alpha   90.00
_cell.angle_beta   90.00
_cell.angle_gamma   90.00
#
_symmetry.space_group_name_H-M   'P 1'
#
loop_
_entity.id
_entity.type
_entity.pdbx_description
1 polymer ?
#
loop_
_entity_poly.entity_id
_entity_poly.type
_entity_poly.pdbx_seq_one_letter_code
_entity_poly.pdbx_strand_id
1 'polypeptide(L)'
;MAMDNLLKDAKVIRLEPSADHMRAVIQKRLNFAESQCGVEPGSLIQVTDSAYQAIADVTQASPGLALEVMKMVMPSAEQMAQNHPYVITEDHIKKLGLTYDALCEYWDSPLRRATVIHVKPWYEQE
;
A
#
# COMPACT_ATOMS: atom_id res chain seq x y z
N MET A 1 -11.06 -37.66 -12.31
CA MET A 1 -11.10 -37.92 -13.77
C MET A 1 -11.55 -36.73 -14.61
N ALA A 2 -12.64 -36.01 -14.31
CA ALA A 2 -13.00 -34.79 -15.07
C ALA A 2 -12.21 -33.53 -14.66
N MET A 3 -11.88 -33.39 -13.36
CA MET A 3 -11.11 -32.24 -12.83
C MET A 3 -9.63 -32.28 -13.23
N ASP A 4 -9.04 -33.48 -13.32
CA ASP A 4 -7.61 -33.67 -13.61
C ASP A 4 -7.21 -33.27 -15.04
N ASN A 5 -8.17 -33.29 -15.97
CA ASN A 5 -7.94 -32.84 -17.35
C ASN A 5 -8.08 -31.32 -17.52
N LEU A 6 -8.82 -30.62 -16.64
CA LEU A 6 -8.95 -29.16 -16.68
C LEU A 6 -7.66 -28.44 -16.25
N LEU A 7 -6.85 -29.07 -15.40
CA LEU A 7 -5.61 -28.49 -14.88
C LEU A 7 -4.38 -28.77 -15.76
N LYS A 8 -4.45 -29.72 -16.70
CA LYS A 8 -3.33 -30.04 -17.62
C LYS A 8 -2.99 -28.89 -18.56
N ASP A 9 -3.97 -28.08 -18.92
CA ASP A 9 -3.81 -26.91 -19.80
C ASP A 9 -3.78 -25.58 -19.02
N ALA A 10 -3.84 -25.64 -17.69
CA ALA A 10 -3.78 -24.44 -16.85
C ALA A 10 -2.35 -23.89 -16.85
N LYS A 11 -2.09 -22.90 -17.72
CA LYS A 11 -0.87 -22.09 -17.65
C LYS A 11 -0.91 -21.28 -16.36
N VAL A 12 -0.11 -21.69 -15.38
CA VAL A 12 0.17 -20.87 -14.19
C VAL A 12 1.03 -19.69 -14.65
N ILE A 13 0.39 -18.53 -14.84
CA ILE A 13 1.10 -17.29 -15.11
C ILE A 13 1.53 -16.72 -13.76
N ARG A 14 2.84 -16.75 -13.49
CA ARG A 14 3.41 -16.01 -12.37
C ARG A 14 3.51 -14.55 -12.77
N LEU A 15 2.67 -13.71 -12.19
CA LEU A 15 2.83 -12.27 -12.28
C LEU A 15 4.01 -11.91 -11.38
N GLU A 16 5.08 -11.37 -11.95
CA GLU A 16 6.18 -10.80 -11.18
C GLU A 16 5.79 -9.37 -10.77
N PRO A 17 5.54 -9.14 -9.49
CA PRO A 17 5.16 -7.82 -9.04
C PRO A 17 6.41 -6.95 -8.97
N SER A 18 6.34 -5.72 -9.50
CA SER A 18 7.46 -4.78 -9.57
C SER A 18 7.08 -3.44 -8.93
N ALA A 19 8.07 -2.63 -8.56
CA ALA A 19 7.83 -1.28 -8.04
C ALA A 19 7.06 -0.40 -9.04
N ASP A 20 7.29 -0.57 -10.35
CA ASP A 20 6.55 0.14 -11.40
C ASP A 20 5.06 -0.25 -11.42
N HIS A 21 4.75 -1.53 -11.20
CA HIS A 21 3.35 -1.97 -11.04
C HIS A 21 2.70 -1.33 -9.81
N MET A 22 3.42 -1.23 -8.69
CA MET A 22 2.90 -0.57 -7.47
C MET A 22 2.66 0.91 -7.68
N ARG A 23 3.59 1.62 -8.34
CA ARG A 23 3.41 3.02 -8.73
C ARG A 23 2.12 3.20 -9.53
N ALA A 24 1.91 2.40 -10.57
CA ALA A 24 0.71 2.52 -11.40
C ALA A 24 -0.59 2.30 -10.61
N VAL A 25 -0.62 1.31 -9.71
CA VAL A 25 -1.78 1.01 -8.86
C VAL A 25 -2.08 2.16 -7.90
N ILE A 26 -1.07 2.63 -7.18
CA ILE A 26 -1.20 3.69 -6.18
C ILE A 26 -1.61 5.00 -6.86
N GLN A 27 -0.93 5.39 -7.94
CA GLN A 27 -1.22 6.61 -8.69
C GLN A 27 -2.66 6.59 -9.23
N LYS A 28 -3.10 5.45 -9.79
CA LYS A 28 -4.48 5.29 -10.26
C LYS A 28 -5.50 5.51 -9.13
N ARG A 29 -5.20 5.02 -7.92
CA ARG A 29 -6.10 5.18 -6.77
C ARG A 29 -6.12 6.62 -6.24
N LEU A 30 -4.97 7.29 -6.17
CA LEU A 30 -4.86 8.69 -5.75
C LEU A 30 -5.60 9.61 -6.74
N ASN A 31 -5.29 9.49 -8.03
CA ASN A 31 -5.94 10.27 -9.08
C ASN A 31 -7.46 10.08 -9.08
N PHE A 32 -7.92 8.85 -8.85
CA PHE A 32 -9.35 8.58 -8.69
C PHE A 32 -9.93 9.33 -7.49
N ALA A 33 -9.31 9.22 -6.31
CA ALA A 33 -9.78 9.90 -5.11
C ALA A 33 -9.84 11.43 -5.28
N GLU A 34 -8.79 12.02 -5.85
CA GLU A 34 -8.72 13.45 -6.18
C GLU A 34 -9.84 13.87 -7.15
N SER A 35 -10.10 13.08 -8.19
CA SER A 35 -11.20 13.35 -9.12
C SER A 35 -12.58 13.33 -8.44
N GLN A 36 -12.78 12.43 -7.46
CA GLN A 36 -14.03 12.36 -6.69
C GLN A 36 -14.21 13.58 -5.77
N CYS A 37 -13.11 14.26 -5.41
CA CYS A 37 -13.11 15.49 -4.63
C CYS A 37 -13.15 16.76 -5.51
N GLY A 38 -13.23 16.64 -6.84
CA GLY A 38 -13.28 17.77 -7.76
C GLY A 38 -11.96 18.53 -7.89
N VAL A 39 -10.84 17.89 -7.57
CA VAL A 39 -9.50 18.49 -7.68
C VAL A 39 -8.69 17.84 -8.81
N GLU A 40 -7.66 18.54 -9.28
CA GLU A 40 -6.77 18.04 -10.32
C GLU A 40 -5.98 16.81 -9.82
N PRO A 41 -5.87 15.72 -10.60
CA PRO A 41 -5.03 14.59 -10.24
C PRO A 41 -3.57 14.98 -10.00
N GLY A 42 -2.97 14.50 -8.91
CA GLY A 42 -1.61 14.79 -8.45
C GLY A 42 -1.45 16.11 -7.69
N SER A 43 -2.54 16.81 -7.37
CA SER A 43 -2.49 18.13 -6.73
C SER A 43 -2.50 18.09 -5.19
N LEU A 44 -3.06 17.04 -4.57
CA LEU A 44 -3.17 16.93 -3.11
C LEU A 44 -2.07 16.07 -2.51
N ILE A 45 -1.73 14.95 -3.16
CA ILE A 45 -0.81 13.96 -2.61
C ILE A 45 0.21 13.58 -3.67
N GLN A 46 1.48 13.67 -3.30
CA GLN A 46 2.61 13.21 -4.10
C GLN A 46 3.34 12.10 -3.36
N VAL A 47 3.82 11.11 -4.11
CA VAL A 47 4.58 9.99 -3.57
C VAL A 47 5.92 9.96 -4.27
N THR A 48 7.00 9.95 -3.49
CA THR A 48 8.36 9.89 -4.02
C THR A 48 8.69 8.50 -4.58
N ASP A 49 9.67 8.44 -5.49
CA ASP A 49 10.12 7.17 -6.08
C ASP A 49 10.67 6.20 -5.03
N SER A 50 11.39 6.70 -4.02
CA SER A 50 11.88 5.88 -2.92
C SER A 50 10.75 5.37 -2.03
N ALA A 51 9.66 6.12 -1.86
CA ALA A 51 8.47 5.63 -1.16
C ALA A 51 7.78 4.50 -1.95
N TYR A 52 7.67 4.63 -3.28
CA TYR A 52 7.14 3.54 -4.12
C TYR A 52 7.97 2.27 -4.00
N GLN A 53 9.30 2.38 -4.01
CA GLN A 53 10.19 1.26 -3.81
C GLN A 53 10.01 0.63 -2.42
N ALA A 54 10.01 1.44 -1.36
CA ALA A 54 9.82 0.96 0.00
C ALA A 54 8.47 0.25 0.21
N ILE A 55 7.39 0.75 -0.40
CA ILE A 55 6.09 0.08 -0.41
C ILE A 55 6.18 -1.25 -1.16
N ALA A 56 6.82 -1.28 -2.33
CA ALA A 56 7.00 -2.51 -3.09
C ALA A 56 7.78 -3.56 -2.28
N ASP A 57 8.84 -3.16 -1.59
CA ASP A 57 9.67 -4.07 -0.80
C ASP A 57 8.90 -4.66 0.38
N VAL A 58 8.23 -3.83 1.19
CA VAL A 58 7.51 -4.31 2.39
C VAL A 58 6.28 -5.16 2.04
N THR A 59 5.66 -4.91 0.89
CA THR A 59 4.45 -5.62 0.46
C THR A 59 4.74 -6.81 -0.45
N GLN A 60 6.02 -7.07 -0.75
CA GLN A 60 6.44 -7.97 -1.84
C GLN A 60 5.67 -7.68 -3.14
N ALA A 61 5.45 -6.38 -3.38
CA ALA A 61 4.69 -5.79 -4.46
C ALA A 61 3.27 -6.38 -4.63
N SER A 62 2.63 -6.77 -3.53
CA SER A 62 1.20 -7.11 -3.48
C SER A 62 0.34 -5.84 -3.59
N PRO A 63 -0.49 -5.67 -4.64
CA PRO A 63 -1.31 -4.45 -4.80
C PRO A 63 -2.27 -4.20 -3.62
N GLY A 64 -2.85 -5.26 -3.06
CA GLY A 64 -3.80 -5.16 -1.95
C GLY A 64 -3.13 -4.62 -0.69
N LEU A 65 -1.95 -5.15 -0.36
CA LEU A 65 -1.16 -4.70 0.78
C LEU A 65 -0.57 -3.30 0.55
N ALA A 66 -0.16 -2.97 -0.67
CA ALA A 66 0.34 -1.64 -1.02
C ALA A 66 -0.70 -0.55 -0.78
N LEU A 67 -1.96 -0.80 -1.15
CA LEU A 67 -3.06 0.12 -0.86
C LEU A 67 -3.38 0.21 0.63
N GLU A 68 -3.10 -0.83 1.41
CA GLU A 68 -3.28 -0.80 2.86
C GLU A 68 -2.18 0.01 3.55
N VAL A 69 -0.91 -0.20 3.18
CA VAL A 69 0.21 0.65 3.62
C VAL A 69 -0.06 2.11 3.28
N MET A 70 -0.56 2.40 2.08
CA MET A 70 -0.92 3.75 1.68
C MET A 70 -1.94 4.38 2.62
N LYS A 71 -2.98 3.65 3.06
CA LYS A 71 -3.96 4.18 4.04
C LYS A 71 -3.30 4.52 5.38
N MET A 72 -2.35 3.72 5.82
CA MET A 72 -1.67 3.92 7.10
C MET A 72 -0.75 5.15 7.08
N VAL A 73 -0.17 5.51 5.93
CA VAL A 73 0.66 6.71 5.76
C VAL A 73 -0.12 7.95 5.29
N MET A 74 -1.44 7.82 5.07
CA MET A 74 -2.23 8.99 4.68
C MET A 74 -2.20 10.03 5.80
N PRO A 75 -1.94 11.31 5.47
CA PRO A 75 -2.00 12.39 6.43
C PRO A 75 -3.43 12.59 6.96
N SER A 76 -3.54 13.21 8.14
CA SER A 76 -4.83 13.76 8.60
C SER A 76 -5.29 14.91 7.71
N ALA A 77 -6.58 15.24 7.74
CA ALA A 77 -7.13 16.38 7.00
C ALA A 77 -6.46 17.71 7.39
N GLU A 78 -6.07 17.86 8.66
CA GLU A 78 -5.34 19.02 9.18
C GLU A 78 -3.92 19.09 8.60
N GLN A 79 -3.20 17.95 8.58
CA GLN A 79 -1.86 17.87 8.01
C GLN A 79 -1.85 18.14 6.51
N MET A 80 -2.87 17.66 5.79
CA MET A 80 -3.10 18.01 4.40
C MET A 80 -3.27 19.52 4.25
N ALA A 81 -4.24 20.13 4.94
CA ALA A 81 -4.52 21.56 4.81
C ALA A 81 -3.29 22.47 5.05
N GLN A 82 -2.34 22.03 5.89
CA GLN A 82 -1.11 22.76 6.18
C GLN A 82 0.02 22.52 5.16
N ASN A 83 0.01 21.39 4.44
CA ASN A 83 1.08 20.97 3.54
C ASN A 83 0.50 20.42 2.23
N HIS A 84 0.14 21.32 1.31
CA HIS A 84 -0.34 20.97 -0.03
C HIS A 84 0.72 21.29 -1.10
N PRO A 85 1.13 20.32 -1.95
CA PRO A 85 0.79 18.90 -1.86
C PRO A 85 1.48 18.22 -0.67
N TYR A 86 0.82 17.23 -0.08
CA TYR A 86 1.45 16.40 0.96
C TYR A 86 2.35 15.38 0.28
N VAL A 87 3.63 15.37 0.64
CA VAL A 87 4.64 14.50 0.02
C VAL A 87 4.91 13.29 0.90
N ILE A 88 4.57 12.11 0.39
CA ILE A 88 4.87 10.82 1.03
C ILE A 88 6.29 10.37 0.64
N THR A 89 7.16 10.27 1.64
CA THR A 89 8.57 9.86 1.50
C THR A 89 8.80 8.45 2.01
N GLU A 90 9.95 7.87 1.66
CA GLU A 90 10.40 6.58 2.19
C GLU A 90 10.40 6.53 3.73
N ASP A 91 10.77 7.62 4.38
CA ASP A 91 10.78 7.72 5.85
C ASP A 91 9.39 7.53 6.46
N HIS A 92 8.33 8.00 5.79
CA HIS A 92 6.96 7.76 6.25
C HIS A 92 6.62 6.27 6.22
N ILE A 93 7.09 5.54 5.21
CA ILE A 93 6.88 4.09 5.09
C ILE A 93 7.67 3.35 6.17
N LYS A 94 8.97 3.68 6.34
CA LYS A 94 9.85 3.04 7.32
C LYS A 94 9.39 3.26 8.76
N LYS A 95 8.88 4.44 9.08
CA LYS A 95 8.36 4.77 10.42
C LYS A 95 7.18 3.91 10.86
N LEU A 96 6.46 3.26 9.93
CA LEU A 96 5.39 2.33 10.30
C LEU A 96 5.94 1.03 10.91
N GLY A 97 7.21 0.69 10.71
CA GLY A 97 7.84 -0.51 11.27
C GLY A 97 7.19 -1.82 10.80
N LEU A 98 6.56 -1.81 9.63
CA LEU A 98 5.81 -2.95 9.10
C LEU A 98 6.74 -3.99 8.47
N THR A 99 6.39 -5.25 8.65
CA THR A 99 6.93 -6.37 7.89
C THR A 99 5.85 -6.95 6.98
N TYR A 100 6.26 -7.72 5.97
CA TYR A 100 5.31 -8.43 5.10
C TYR A 100 4.40 -9.36 5.91
N ASP A 101 4.95 -10.12 6.85
CA ASP A 101 4.18 -11.06 7.66
C ASP A 101 3.14 -10.34 8.53
N ALA A 102 3.51 -9.21 9.16
CA ALA A 102 2.58 -8.39 9.94
C ALA A 102 1.45 -7.82 9.07
N LEU A 103 1.75 -7.45 7.82
CA LEU A 103 0.74 -7.01 6.86
C LEU A 103 -0.22 -8.12 6.46
N CYS A 104 0.28 -9.35 6.27
CA CYS A 104 -0.56 -10.52 5.97
C CYS A 104 -1.46 -10.88 7.15
N GLU A 105 -0.92 -10.94 8.37
CA GLU A 105 -1.70 -11.19 9.59
C GLU A 105 -2.79 -10.13 9.79
N TYR A 106 -2.45 -8.85 9.58
CA TYR A 106 -3.43 -7.77 9.62
C TYR A 106 -4.48 -7.88 8.51
N TRP A 107 -4.08 -8.31 7.31
CA TRP A 107 -4.99 -8.49 6.18
C TRP A 107 -6.07 -9.53 6.46
N ASP A 108 -5.69 -10.62 7.12
CA ASP A 108 -6.57 -11.73 7.50
C ASP A 108 -7.33 -11.46 8.81
N SER A 109 -7.00 -10.38 9.52
CA SER A 109 -7.67 -10.03 10.76
C SER A 109 -9.15 -9.67 10.53
N PRO A 110 -10.10 -10.28 11.27
CA PRO A 110 -11.51 -9.88 11.23
C PRO A 110 -11.71 -8.44 11.74
N LEU A 111 -10.72 -7.91 12.49
CA LEU A 111 -10.70 -6.55 13.00
C LEU A 111 -10.07 -5.54 12.04
N ARG A 112 -9.64 -5.95 10.84
CA ARG A 112 -9.10 -5.05 9.82
C ARG A 112 -10.04 -3.89 9.48
N ARG A 113 -11.36 -4.11 9.62
CA ARG A 113 -12.40 -3.07 9.43
C ARG A 113 -12.73 -2.28 10.70
N ALA A 114 -12.26 -2.72 11.85
CA ALA A 114 -12.55 -2.12 13.17
C ALA A 114 -11.39 -1.26 13.71
N THR A 115 -10.24 -1.24 13.02
CA THR A 115 -9.04 -0.44 13.30
C THR A 115 -8.60 -0.42 14.77
N VAL A 116 -7.87 -1.46 15.19
CA VAL A 116 -6.89 -1.35 16.27
C VAL A 116 -5.58 -1.93 15.76
N ILE A 117 -4.64 -1.06 15.40
CA ILE A 117 -3.28 -1.47 15.04
C ILE A 117 -2.44 -1.35 16.30
N HIS A 118 -2.06 -2.49 16.89
CA HIS A 118 -1.06 -2.54 17.94
C HIS A 118 0.32 -2.41 17.28
N VAL A 119 0.84 -1.19 17.19
CA VAL A 119 2.22 -0.96 16.78
C VAL A 119 3.10 -1.27 17.98
N LYS A 120 4.11 -2.15 17.82
CA LYS A 120 5.16 -2.28 18.84
C LYS A 120 5.83 -0.92 19.03
N PRO A 121 6.12 -0.49 20.28
CA PRO A 121 6.87 0.73 20.49
C PRO A 121 8.24 0.63 19.80
N TRP A 122 8.62 1.67 19.07
CA TRP A 122 9.86 1.77 18.30
C TRP A 122 11.16 1.60 19.12
N TYR A 123 11.06 1.51 20.45
CA TYR A 123 12.17 1.30 21.37
C TYR A 123 12.39 -0.17 21.79
N GLU A 124 11.58 -1.12 21.29
CA GLU A 124 11.69 -2.55 21.60
C GLU A 124 12.29 -3.39 20.44
N GLN A 125 13.20 -2.80 19.65
CA GLN A 125 14.00 -3.56 18.68
C GLN A 125 15.34 -3.93 19.33
N GLU A 126 15.46 -5.18 19.79
CA GLU A 126 16.73 -5.83 20.14
C GLU A 126 17.58 -6.13 18.90
#